data_AF-A0A962MED5-F1
#
_entry.id   AF-A0A962MED5-F1
#
_cell.length_a   1.000
_cell.length_b   1.000
_cell.length_c   1.000
_cell.angle_alpha   90.00
_cell.angle_beta   90.00
_cell.angle_gamma   90.00
#
_symmetry.space_group_name_H-M   'P 1'
#
loop_
_entity.id
_entity.type
_entity.pdbx_description
1 polymer ?
#
loop_
_entity_poly.entity_id
_entity_poly.type
_entity_poly.pdbx_seq_one_letter_code
_entity_poly.pdbx_strand_id
1 'polypeptide(L)'
;MKAHPIADVFPQMPEREFQELKADIQANGLHDPIVIYEGMILDGRHRYRACVELGLPLKTQDYTGSDPVGFVRSHNLHRRHLDASQRSMCAARLLDYYKEEAKTRQADQAKRNQPQAKTQKVENFPPLEKSKARDQAGKDFGVSGKSVDAAKKVIDHGTPDLQAAVDNKEISVNKAKIIAALPPDEQVKAIDDAKKKHRKKSKPKKPQEFPQENSSTTLLGVLYGIERAQDAIGRLGLSDADLIHKFVSELRDADEFNKQRWRDCYSTLRTLEKIMRASETRATIAS
;
A
#
# COMPACT_ATOMS: atom_id res chain seq x y z
N MET A 1 19.64 -17.73 -10.84
CA MET A 1 18.32 -17.77 -11.50
C MET A 1 17.87 -16.36 -11.83
N LYS A 2 17.17 -16.18 -12.96
CA LYS A 2 16.62 -14.87 -13.37
C LYS A 2 15.17 -14.73 -12.87
N ALA A 3 14.72 -13.51 -12.62
CA ALA A 3 13.32 -13.23 -12.31
C ALA A 3 12.47 -13.39 -13.57
N HIS A 4 11.28 -13.98 -13.42
CA HIS A 4 10.30 -14.06 -14.48
C HIS A 4 9.78 -12.63 -14.81
N PRO A 5 9.52 -12.27 -16.07
CA PRO A 5 9.04 -10.94 -16.43
C PRO A 5 7.80 -10.49 -15.65
N ILE A 6 6.88 -11.42 -15.34
CA ILE A 6 5.69 -11.17 -14.51
C ILE A 6 6.07 -10.76 -13.06
N ALA A 7 7.15 -11.33 -12.51
CA ALA A 7 7.61 -11.01 -11.16
C ALA A 7 8.32 -9.65 -11.09
N ASP A 8 8.98 -9.26 -12.18
CA ASP A 8 9.81 -8.05 -12.28
C ASP A 8 8.98 -6.76 -12.42
N VAL A 9 7.66 -6.87 -12.64
CA VAL A 9 6.78 -5.71 -12.77
C VAL A 9 6.61 -4.91 -11.48
N PHE A 10 6.86 -5.54 -10.33
CA PHE A 10 6.72 -4.91 -9.02
C PHE A 10 8.01 -4.17 -8.63
N PRO A 11 7.93 -2.97 -8.04
CA PRO A 11 9.09 -2.21 -7.59
C PRO A 11 10.04 -3.03 -6.71
N GLN A 12 11.35 -2.75 -6.78
CA GLN A 12 12.31 -3.35 -5.86
C GLN A 12 11.98 -2.99 -4.41
N MET A 13 12.26 -3.91 -3.49
CA MET A 13 12.12 -3.67 -2.06
C MET A 13 13.18 -2.63 -1.65
N PRO A 14 12.83 -1.62 -0.84
CA PRO A 14 13.80 -0.67 -0.31
C PRO A 14 14.94 -1.39 0.41
N GLU A 15 16.16 -0.86 0.31
CA GLU A 15 17.35 -1.53 0.86
C GLU A 15 17.23 -1.80 2.37
N ARG A 16 16.61 -0.87 3.13
CA ARG A 16 16.36 -1.07 4.57
C ARG A 16 15.49 -2.31 4.84
N GLU A 17 14.35 -2.43 4.16
CA GLU A 17 13.45 -3.58 4.30
C GLU A 17 14.14 -4.88 3.85
N PHE A 18 14.99 -4.80 2.82
CA PHE A 18 15.79 -5.93 2.38
C PHE A 18 16.81 -6.39 3.44
N GLN A 19 17.47 -5.47 4.14
CA GLN A 19 18.37 -5.81 5.24
C GLN A 19 17.62 -6.46 6.41
N GLU A 20 16.42 -5.97 6.74
CA GLU A 20 15.55 -6.57 7.76
C GLU A 20 15.14 -8.01 7.37
N LEU A 21 14.71 -8.22 6.11
CA LEU A 21 14.41 -9.54 5.56
C LEU A 21 15.64 -10.47 5.58
N LYS A 22 16.81 -9.95 5.23
CA LYS A 22 18.06 -10.73 5.22
C LYS A 22 18.45 -11.17 6.64
N ALA A 23 18.33 -10.29 7.62
CA ALA A 23 18.60 -10.62 9.02
C ALA A 23 17.63 -11.69 9.56
N ASP A 24 16.35 -11.59 9.21
CA ASP A 24 15.34 -12.60 9.55
C ASP A 24 15.67 -13.97 8.93
N ILE A 25 16.00 -14.01 7.63
CA ILE A 25 16.40 -15.25 6.94
C ILE A 25 17.69 -15.83 7.53
N GLN A 26 18.62 -14.99 7.97
CA GLN A 26 19.84 -15.45 8.63
C GLN A 26 19.56 -16.11 9.99
N ALA A 27 18.63 -15.55 10.76
CA ALA A 27 18.28 -16.05 12.09
C ALA A 27 17.37 -17.29 12.05
N ASN A 28 16.37 -17.28 11.18
CA ASN A 28 15.28 -18.26 11.16
C ASN A 28 15.32 -19.22 9.95
N GLY A 29 16.15 -18.91 8.96
CA GLY A 29 16.20 -19.62 7.69
C GLY A 29 15.05 -19.24 6.75
N LEU A 30 15.03 -19.85 5.57
CA LEU A 30 13.97 -19.63 4.58
C LEU A 30 12.71 -20.44 4.94
N HIS A 31 11.64 -19.74 5.34
CA HIS A 31 10.33 -20.34 5.59
C HIS A 31 9.50 -20.50 4.32
N ASP A 32 9.22 -19.39 3.62
CA ASP A 32 8.45 -19.39 2.38
C ASP A 32 9.36 -19.75 1.18
N PRO A 33 9.04 -20.81 0.41
CA PRO A 33 9.86 -21.19 -0.74
C PRO A 33 9.87 -20.12 -1.84
N ILE A 34 10.87 -20.23 -2.72
CA ILE A 34 10.98 -19.45 -3.95
C ILE A 34 10.17 -20.16 -5.02
N VAL A 35 9.19 -19.45 -5.59
CA VAL A 35 8.27 -20.05 -6.55
C VAL A 35 8.88 -19.93 -7.94
N ILE A 36 8.96 -21.04 -8.67
CA ILE A 36 9.57 -21.13 -9.99
C ILE A 36 8.49 -21.36 -11.05
N TYR A 37 8.57 -20.65 -12.17
CA TYR A 37 7.70 -20.83 -13.33
C TYR A 37 8.53 -20.71 -14.59
N GLU A 38 8.41 -21.69 -15.49
CA GLU A 38 9.18 -21.77 -16.74
C GLU A 38 10.70 -21.65 -16.53
N GLY A 39 11.21 -22.24 -15.43
CA GLY A 39 12.64 -22.17 -15.07
C GLY A 39 13.12 -20.80 -14.56
N MET A 40 12.21 -19.85 -14.33
CA MET A 40 12.48 -18.51 -13.80
C MET A 40 11.77 -18.28 -12.47
N ILE A 41 12.21 -17.28 -11.68
CA ILE A 41 11.60 -16.97 -10.39
C ILE A 41 10.28 -16.21 -10.59
N LEU A 42 9.15 -16.83 -10.26
CA LEU A 42 7.82 -16.23 -10.27
C LEU A 42 7.54 -15.40 -9.01
N ASP A 43 7.98 -15.88 -7.84
CA ASP A 43 7.90 -15.13 -6.57
C ASP A 43 9.09 -15.44 -5.66
N GLY A 44 9.44 -14.49 -4.79
CA GLY A 44 10.53 -14.65 -3.84
C GLY A 44 11.89 -14.16 -4.33
N ARG A 45 11.93 -13.21 -5.29
CA ARG A 45 13.19 -12.64 -5.82
C ARG A 45 14.12 -12.09 -4.72
N HIS A 46 13.56 -11.43 -3.71
CA HIS A 46 14.32 -10.88 -2.58
C HIS A 46 14.79 -11.98 -1.63
N ARG A 47 13.97 -13.02 -1.41
CA ARG A 47 14.36 -14.21 -0.64
C ARG A 47 15.50 -14.96 -1.33
N TYR A 48 15.40 -15.17 -2.64
CA TYR A 48 16.48 -15.74 -3.45
C TYR A 48 17.77 -14.93 -3.32
N ARG A 49 17.70 -13.59 -3.48
CA ARG A 49 18.87 -12.71 -3.33
C ARG A 49 19.49 -12.84 -1.93
N ALA A 50 18.69 -12.80 -0.87
CA ALA A 50 19.17 -12.92 0.50
C ALA A 50 19.84 -14.28 0.75
N CYS A 51 19.23 -15.39 0.32
CA CYS A 51 19.82 -16.72 0.48
C CYS A 51 21.15 -16.86 -0.27
N VAL A 52 21.25 -16.32 -1.49
CA VAL A 52 22.50 -16.30 -2.26
C VAL A 52 23.58 -15.49 -1.55
N GLU A 53 23.25 -14.30 -1.04
CA GLU A 53 24.21 -13.46 -0.30
C GLU A 53 24.65 -14.08 1.04
N LEU A 54 23.80 -14.88 1.67
CA LEU A 54 24.07 -15.55 2.94
C LEU A 54 24.68 -16.96 2.78
N GLY A 55 24.74 -17.50 1.56
CA GLY A 55 25.18 -18.87 1.31
C GLY A 55 24.24 -19.95 1.88
N LEU A 56 22.95 -19.62 2.05
CA LEU A 56 21.95 -20.53 2.61
C LEU A 56 21.31 -21.42 1.55
N PRO A 57 20.86 -22.64 1.91
CA PRO A 57 20.19 -23.54 0.97
C PRO A 57 18.89 -22.93 0.44
N LEU A 58 18.71 -23.01 -0.87
CA LEU A 58 17.50 -22.53 -1.54
C LEU A 58 16.39 -23.59 -1.42
N LYS A 59 15.22 -23.18 -0.92
CA LYS A 59 13.99 -23.96 -1.02
C LYS A 59 13.18 -23.43 -2.20
N THR A 60 12.96 -24.26 -3.21
CA THR A 60 12.21 -23.89 -4.43
C THR A 60 10.95 -24.74 -4.56
N GLN A 61 9.91 -24.16 -5.14
CA GLN A 61 8.66 -24.84 -5.47
C GLN A 61 8.21 -24.46 -6.88
N ASP A 62 7.90 -25.45 -7.72
CA ASP A 62 7.37 -25.17 -9.05
C ASP A 62 5.90 -24.72 -8.99
N TYR A 63 5.58 -23.71 -9.78
CA TYR A 63 4.23 -23.20 -9.96
C TYR A 63 3.46 -24.10 -10.94
N THR A 64 2.37 -24.70 -10.46
CA THR A 64 1.52 -25.61 -11.25
C THR A 64 0.16 -25.03 -11.62
N GLY A 65 -0.08 -23.75 -11.32
CA GLY A 65 -1.35 -23.08 -11.62
C GLY A 65 -1.47 -22.63 -13.08
N SER A 66 -2.69 -22.25 -13.47
CA SER A 66 -2.99 -21.77 -14.83
C SER A 66 -2.99 -20.24 -14.98
N ASP A 67 -2.88 -19.49 -13.87
CA ASP A 67 -2.91 -18.02 -13.85
C ASP A 67 -1.71 -17.44 -13.07
N PRO A 68 -0.51 -17.43 -13.68
CA PRO A 68 0.69 -16.92 -13.04
C PRO A 68 0.59 -15.42 -12.70
N VAL A 69 -0.14 -14.62 -13.48
CA VAL A 69 -0.33 -13.19 -13.20
C VAL A 69 -1.22 -12.99 -11.98
N GLY A 70 -2.34 -13.70 -11.89
CA GLY A 70 -3.21 -13.69 -10.72
C GLY A 70 -2.49 -14.16 -9.46
N PHE A 71 -1.60 -15.15 -9.59
CA PHE A 71 -0.74 -15.62 -8.49
C PHE A 71 0.22 -14.54 -7.98
N VAL A 72 1.02 -13.94 -8.87
CA VAL A 72 1.97 -12.90 -8.46
C VAL A 72 1.21 -11.69 -7.90
N ARG A 73 0.07 -11.34 -8.49
CA ARG A 73 -0.81 -10.27 -7.99
C ARG A 73 -1.31 -10.56 -6.59
N SER A 74 -1.90 -11.72 -6.31
CA SER A 74 -2.44 -12.02 -4.97
C SER A 74 -1.35 -12.02 -3.91
N HIS A 75 -0.17 -12.58 -4.22
CA HIS A 75 0.96 -12.60 -3.29
C HIS A 75 1.64 -11.24 -3.09
N ASN A 76 1.73 -10.40 -4.12
CA ASN A 76 2.45 -9.13 -4.03
C ASN A 76 1.56 -7.92 -3.72
N LEU A 77 0.29 -7.92 -4.15
CA LEU A 77 -0.62 -6.78 -3.92
C LEU A 77 -1.15 -6.74 -2.48
N HIS A 78 -1.34 -7.89 -1.84
CA HIS A 78 -1.80 -7.96 -0.44
C HIS A 78 -0.68 -7.76 0.58
N ARG A 79 0.54 -8.21 0.26
CA ARG A 79 1.70 -8.06 1.16
C ARG A 79 2.40 -6.70 1.04
N ARG A 80 2.29 -6.01 -0.11
CA ARG A 80 2.94 -4.71 -0.34
C ARG A 80 1.89 -3.60 -0.30
N HIS A 81 2.04 -2.67 0.64
CA HIS A 81 1.23 -1.44 0.72
C HIS A 81 1.54 -0.48 -0.45
N LEU A 82 1.26 -0.92 -1.68
CA LEU A 82 1.46 -0.14 -2.90
C LEU A 82 0.39 0.93 -3.00
N ASP A 83 0.83 2.14 -3.36
CA ASP A 83 -0.11 3.22 -3.65
C ASP A 83 -0.70 3.11 -5.06
N ALA A 84 -1.70 3.95 -5.35
CA ALA A 84 -2.37 3.93 -6.66
C ALA A 84 -1.41 4.22 -7.82
N SER A 85 -0.34 5.00 -7.63
CA SER A 85 0.64 5.29 -8.69
C SER A 85 1.47 4.05 -9.00
N GLN A 86 1.99 3.37 -7.97
CA GLN A 86 2.77 2.15 -8.12
C GLN A 86 1.92 1.01 -8.72
N ARG A 87 0.66 0.86 -8.28
CA ARG A 87 -0.27 -0.12 -8.89
C ARG A 87 -0.52 0.16 -10.37
N SER A 88 -0.58 1.44 -10.74
CA SER A 88 -0.72 1.84 -12.15
C SER A 88 0.52 1.48 -12.97
N MET A 89 1.73 1.67 -12.42
CA MET A 89 2.98 1.24 -13.05
C MET A 89 3.02 -0.28 -13.25
N CYS A 90 2.66 -1.06 -12.23
CA CYS A 90 2.59 -2.52 -12.33
C CYS A 90 1.61 -2.98 -13.42
N ALA A 91 0.40 -2.41 -13.43
CA ALA A 91 -0.61 -2.71 -14.45
C ALA A 91 -0.14 -2.37 -15.87
N ALA A 92 0.57 -1.25 -16.03
CA ALA A 92 1.09 -0.83 -17.33
C ALA A 92 2.24 -1.73 -17.82
N ARG A 93 3.12 -2.22 -16.93
CA ARG A 93 4.17 -3.18 -17.27
C ARG A 93 3.62 -4.53 -17.75
N LEU A 94 2.47 -4.95 -17.22
CA LEU A 94 1.78 -6.17 -17.65
C LEU A 94 0.84 -5.97 -18.85
N LEU A 95 0.71 -4.75 -19.38
CA LEU A 95 -0.31 -4.45 -20.38
C LEU A 95 -0.16 -5.32 -21.64
N ASP A 96 1.06 -5.65 -22.04
CA ASP A 96 1.31 -6.48 -23.22
C ASP A 96 0.90 -7.94 -22.97
N TYR A 97 1.06 -8.48 -21.76
CA TYR A 97 0.50 -9.77 -21.38
C TYR A 97 -1.03 -9.77 -21.50
N TYR A 98 -1.69 -8.74 -20.96
CA TYR A 98 -3.16 -8.60 -21.07
C TYR A 98 -3.64 -8.45 -22.53
N LYS A 99 -2.84 -7.86 -23.42
CA LYS A 99 -3.15 -7.78 -24.84
C LYS A 99 -3.06 -9.14 -25.51
N GLU A 100 -2.02 -9.92 -25.23
CA GLU A 100 -1.86 -11.27 -25.78
C GLU A 100 -2.99 -12.19 -25.28
N GLU A 101 -3.36 -12.11 -24.00
CA GLU A 101 -4.49 -12.86 -23.46
C GLU A 101 -5.83 -12.42 -24.08
N ALA A 102 -6.00 -11.12 -24.37
CA ALA A 102 -7.19 -10.65 -25.08
C ALA A 102 -7.24 -11.17 -26.53
N LYS A 103 -6.09 -11.27 -27.22
CA LYS A 103 -6.00 -11.81 -28.58
C LYS A 103 -6.30 -13.31 -28.61
N THR A 104 -5.80 -14.11 -27.66
CA THR A 104 -6.10 -15.54 -27.59
C THR A 104 -7.59 -15.78 -27.36
N ARG A 105 -8.20 -15.05 -26.42
CA ARG A 105 -9.66 -15.09 -26.18
C ARG A 105 -10.47 -14.73 -27.44
N GLN A 106 -10.04 -13.71 -28.19
CA GLN A 106 -10.69 -13.33 -29.46
C GLN A 106 -10.52 -14.40 -30.55
N ALA A 107 -9.35 -15.02 -30.65
CA ALA A 107 -9.07 -16.09 -31.61
C ALA A 107 -9.90 -17.35 -31.32
N ASP A 108 -10.05 -17.73 -30.05
CA ASP A 108 -10.88 -18.87 -29.64
C ASP A 108 -12.37 -18.60 -29.88
N GLN A 109 -12.83 -17.36 -29.69
CA GLN A 109 -14.19 -16.95 -30.03
C GLN A 109 -14.44 -16.98 -31.55
N ALA A 110 -13.46 -16.54 -32.35
CA ALA A 110 -13.54 -16.60 -33.81
C ALA A 110 -13.60 -18.05 -34.34
N LYS A 111 -12.88 -18.98 -33.70
CA LYS A 111 -12.96 -20.42 -33.99
C LYS A 111 -14.32 -21.02 -33.62
N ARG A 112 -14.92 -20.61 -32.51
CA ARG A 112 -16.27 -21.05 -32.08
C ARG A 112 -17.41 -20.51 -32.98
N ASN A 113 -17.20 -19.36 -33.63
CA ASN A 113 -18.18 -18.75 -34.53
C ASN A 113 -18.07 -19.20 -36.00
N GLN A 114 -17.31 -20.25 -36.31
CA GLN A 114 -17.27 -20.80 -37.69
C GLN A 114 -18.63 -21.43 -38.08
N PRO A 115 -19.08 -21.31 -39.35
CA PRO A 115 -20.46 -21.62 -39.75
C PRO A 115 -20.87 -23.10 -39.68
N GLN A 116 -19.97 -24.04 -39.34
CA GLN A 116 -20.24 -25.47 -39.38
C GLN A 116 -20.77 -26.08 -38.06
N ALA A 117 -20.79 -25.34 -36.96
CA ALA A 117 -21.30 -25.84 -35.66
C ALA A 117 -22.70 -25.29 -35.32
N LYS A 118 -23.68 -25.41 -36.22
CA LYS A 118 -25.08 -24.95 -36.03
C LYS A 118 -26.02 -26.00 -35.42
N THR A 119 -25.54 -26.86 -34.52
CA THR A 119 -26.40 -27.89 -33.88
C THR A 119 -26.37 -27.95 -32.36
N GLN A 120 -25.72 -27.02 -31.66
CA GLN A 120 -25.86 -26.95 -30.21
C GLN A 120 -26.53 -25.65 -29.78
N LYS A 121 -27.64 -25.82 -29.07
CA LYS A 121 -28.47 -24.81 -28.42
C LYS A 121 -27.57 -23.92 -27.57
N VAL A 122 -27.26 -22.72 -28.07
CA VAL A 122 -26.39 -21.78 -27.36
C VAL A 122 -27.21 -21.20 -26.21
N GLU A 123 -26.92 -21.60 -24.98
CA GLU A 123 -27.46 -20.94 -23.80
C GLU A 123 -27.07 -19.46 -23.83
N ASN A 124 -28.04 -18.58 -23.58
CA ASN A 124 -27.89 -17.13 -23.63
C ASN A 124 -27.10 -16.65 -22.40
N PHE A 125 -25.79 -16.90 -22.39
CA PHE A 125 -24.89 -16.29 -21.43
C PHE A 125 -24.78 -14.78 -21.73
N PRO A 126 -24.79 -13.91 -20.71
CA PRO A 126 -24.63 -12.47 -20.92
C PRO A 126 -23.32 -12.22 -21.69
N PRO A 127 -23.29 -11.28 -22.64
CA PRO A 127 -22.08 -10.99 -23.40
C PRO A 127 -20.96 -10.61 -22.43
N LEU A 128 -19.83 -11.32 -22.50
CA LEU A 128 -18.62 -10.92 -21.80
C LEU A 128 -18.30 -9.47 -22.22
N GLU A 129 -18.26 -8.55 -21.26
CA GLU A 129 -17.99 -7.14 -21.51
C GLU A 129 -16.72 -7.00 -22.38
N LYS A 130 -16.83 -6.24 -23.48
CA LYS A 130 -15.69 -5.85 -24.33
C LYS A 130 -14.80 -4.85 -23.57
N SER A 131 -14.13 -5.31 -22.52
CA SER A 131 -13.18 -4.53 -21.74
C SER A 131 -11.88 -4.42 -22.53
N LYS A 132 -11.34 -3.20 -22.69
CA LYS A 132 -10.01 -3.02 -23.32
C LYS A 132 -8.96 -3.62 -22.38
N ALA A 133 -7.85 -4.13 -22.91
CA ALA A 133 -6.76 -4.71 -22.11
C ALA A 133 -6.30 -3.80 -20.94
N ARG A 134 -6.28 -2.47 -21.15
CA ARG A 134 -5.97 -1.49 -20.10
C ARG A 134 -6.98 -1.43 -18.96
N ASP A 135 -8.26 -1.68 -19.27
CA ASP A 135 -9.36 -1.59 -18.31
C ASP A 135 -9.40 -2.88 -17.49
N GLN A 136 -9.10 -4.03 -18.10
CA GLN A 136 -8.86 -5.29 -17.38
C GLN A 136 -7.64 -5.18 -16.46
N ALA A 137 -6.49 -4.72 -16.97
CA ALA A 137 -5.30 -4.50 -16.16
C ALA A 137 -5.56 -3.52 -15.00
N GLY A 138 -6.30 -2.45 -15.27
CA GLY A 138 -6.71 -1.49 -14.25
C GLY A 138 -7.55 -2.15 -13.15
N LYS A 139 -8.60 -2.88 -13.54
CA LYS A 139 -9.50 -3.59 -12.62
C LYS A 139 -8.73 -4.54 -11.73
N ASP A 140 -7.84 -5.33 -12.32
CA ASP A 140 -7.02 -6.31 -11.62
C ASP A 140 -6.10 -5.66 -10.57
N PHE A 141 -5.56 -4.48 -10.87
CA PHE A 141 -4.67 -3.74 -9.96
C PHE A 141 -5.41 -2.69 -9.10
N GLY A 142 -6.75 -2.64 -9.14
CA GLY A 142 -7.55 -1.69 -8.37
C GLY A 142 -7.30 -0.23 -8.76
N VAL A 143 -7.08 0.05 -10.04
CA VAL A 143 -6.87 1.39 -10.60
C VAL A 143 -7.69 1.60 -11.88
N SER A 144 -7.87 2.85 -12.30
CA SER A 144 -8.59 3.13 -13.55
C SER A 144 -7.72 2.82 -14.78
N GLY A 145 -8.33 2.39 -15.90
CA GLY A 145 -7.62 2.22 -17.17
C GLY A 145 -6.91 3.49 -17.66
N LYS A 146 -7.43 4.68 -17.31
CA LYS A 146 -6.75 5.96 -17.58
C LYS A 146 -5.44 6.11 -16.79
N SER A 147 -5.38 5.59 -15.58
CA SER A 147 -4.16 5.57 -14.77
C SER A 147 -3.12 4.61 -15.36
N VAL A 148 -3.58 3.50 -15.95
CA VAL A 148 -2.72 2.57 -16.70
C VAL A 148 -2.14 3.25 -17.94
N ASP A 149 -2.94 3.98 -18.71
CA ASP A 149 -2.44 4.76 -19.86
C ASP A 149 -1.40 5.81 -19.44
N ALA A 150 -1.64 6.50 -18.31
CA ALA A 150 -0.71 7.48 -17.76
C ALA A 150 0.62 6.83 -17.37
N ALA A 151 0.58 5.68 -16.69
CA ALA A 151 1.76 4.89 -16.35
C ALA A 151 2.50 4.39 -17.60
N LYS A 152 1.78 3.93 -18.63
CA LYS A 152 2.37 3.47 -19.88
C LYS A 152 3.19 4.58 -20.56
N LYS A 153 2.69 5.82 -20.58
CA LYS A 153 3.47 6.97 -21.07
C LYS A 153 4.75 7.22 -20.28
N VAL A 154 4.71 7.04 -18.96
CA VAL A 154 5.90 7.17 -18.10
C VAL A 154 6.92 6.07 -18.41
N ILE A 155 6.48 4.85 -18.70
CA ILE A 155 7.35 3.75 -19.09
C ILE A 155 7.98 4.00 -20.47
N ASP A 156 7.19 4.51 -21.43
CA ASP A 156 7.61 4.64 -22.82
C ASP A 156 8.51 5.86 -23.09
N HIS A 157 8.30 6.96 -22.36
CA HIS A 157 8.99 8.23 -22.61
C HIS A 157 9.75 8.77 -21.39
N GLY A 158 9.54 8.18 -20.22
CA GLY A 158 10.22 8.57 -19.00
C GLY A 158 11.61 7.93 -18.88
N THR A 159 12.57 8.73 -18.42
CA THR A 159 13.89 8.24 -18.02
C THR A 159 13.81 7.21 -16.87
N PRO A 160 14.81 6.33 -16.70
CA PRO A 160 14.85 5.38 -15.58
C PRO A 160 14.68 6.06 -14.22
N ASP A 161 15.26 7.25 -14.04
CA ASP A 161 15.14 8.03 -12.82
C ASP A 161 13.71 8.53 -12.55
N LEU A 162 12.96 8.85 -13.61
CA LEU A 162 11.55 9.23 -13.49
C LEU A 162 10.69 8.03 -13.04
N GLN A 163 10.94 6.85 -13.61
CA GLN A 163 10.24 5.62 -13.22
C GLN A 163 10.56 5.25 -11.77
N ALA A 164 11.84 5.31 -11.38
CA ALA A 164 12.27 5.07 -10.01
C ALA A 164 11.64 6.05 -9.02
N ALA A 165 11.50 7.33 -9.38
CA ALA A 165 10.84 8.32 -8.53
C ALA A 165 9.35 8.01 -8.28
N VAL A 166 8.65 7.41 -9.26
CA VAL A 166 7.27 6.92 -9.07
C VAL A 166 7.25 5.66 -8.20
N ASP A 167 8.14 4.71 -8.49
CA ASP A 167 8.25 3.46 -7.75
C ASP A 167 8.64 3.67 -6.28
N ASN A 168 9.37 4.74 -5.96
CA ASN A 168 9.74 5.14 -4.60
C ASN A 168 8.70 6.04 -3.92
N LYS A 169 7.51 6.25 -4.52
CA LYS A 169 6.44 7.14 -4.02
C LYS A 169 6.82 8.61 -3.93
N GLU A 170 7.90 9.04 -4.57
CA GLU A 170 8.38 10.44 -4.53
C GLU A 170 7.60 11.33 -5.50
N ILE A 171 7.08 10.75 -6.58
CA ILE A 171 6.30 11.44 -7.62
C ILE A 171 5.06 10.62 -7.97
N SER A 172 3.89 11.27 -8.06
CA SER A 172 2.68 10.59 -8.51
C SER A 172 2.70 10.32 -10.00
N VAL A 173 2.06 9.22 -10.44
CA VAL A 173 2.01 8.83 -11.86
C VAL A 173 1.47 9.95 -12.77
N ASN A 174 0.49 10.73 -12.29
CA ASN A 174 -0.08 11.85 -13.05
C ASN A 174 0.93 12.98 -13.28
N LYS A 175 1.77 13.26 -12.29
CA LYS A 175 2.83 14.27 -12.42
C LYS A 175 3.98 13.74 -13.28
N ALA A 176 4.36 12.48 -13.08
CA ALA A 176 5.36 11.82 -13.90
C ALA A 176 4.97 11.78 -15.38
N LYS A 177 3.69 11.55 -15.70
CA LYS A 177 3.17 11.61 -17.07
C LYS A 177 3.44 12.96 -17.76
N ILE A 178 3.36 14.06 -17.01
CA ILE A 178 3.65 15.40 -17.55
C ILE A 178 5.15 15.55 -17.79
N ILE A 179 5.98 15.09 -16.83
CA ILE A 179 7.44 15.14 -16.96
C ILE A 179 7.92 14.27 -18.13
N ALA A 180 7.32 13.10 -18.34
CA ALA A 180 7.66 12.18 -19.43
C ALA A 180 7.41 12.78 -20.83
N ALA A 181 6.64 13.87 -20.94
CA ALA A 181 6.45 14.57 -22.21
C ALA A 181 7.60 15.55 -22.53
N LEU A 182 8.51 15.79 -21.59
CA LEU A 182 9.69 16.65 -21.78
C LEU A 182 10.86 15.85 -22.38
N PRO A 183 11.78 16.52 -23.08
CA PRO A 183 13.07 15.95 -23.49
C PRO A 183 13.84 15.33 -22.30
N PRO A 184 14.59 14.23 -22.49
CA PRO A 184 15.23 13.49 -21.40
C PRO A 184 16.13 14.33 -20.48
N ASP A 185 16.83 15.33 -21.03
CA ASP A 185 17.70 16.26 -20.30
C ASP A 185 16.92 17.23 -19.40
N GLU A 186 15.73 17.66 -19.83
CA GLU A 186 14.83 18.49 -19.04
C GLU A 186 14.09 17.69 -17.94
N GLN A 187 13.89 16.38 -18.14
CA GLN A 187 13.26 15.52 -17.14
C GLN A 187 14.01 15.53 -15.82
N VAL A 188 15.35 15.53 -15.85
CA VAL A 188 16.20 15.49 -14.64
C VAL A 188 15.87 16.67 -13.72
N LYS A 189 15.84 17.90 -14.26
CA LYS A 189 15.52 19.10 -13.48
C LYS A 189 14.09 19.07 -12.95
N ALA A 190 13.14 18.62 -13.78
CA ALA A 190 11.74 18.51 -13.39
C ALA A 190 11.50 17.46 -12.29
N ILE A 191 12.25 16.36 -12.32
CA ILE A 191 12.25 15.32 -11.29
C ILE A 191 12.75 15.91 -9.97
N ASP A 192 13.91 16.58 -9.97
CA ASP A 192 14.48 17.17 -8.76
C ASP A 192 13.54 18.18 -8.10
N ASP A 193 12.93 19.06 -8.90
CA ASP A 193 11.96 20.02 -8.40
C ASP A 193 10.69 19.34 -7.88
N ALA A 194 10.26 18.24 -8.51
CA ALA A 194 9.16 17.45 -8.03
C ALA A 194 9.46 16.76 -6.70
N LYS A 195 10.64 16.14 -6.56
CA LYS A 195 11.11 15.51 -5.31
C LYS A 195 11.24 16.54 -4.19
N LYS A 196 11.82 17.72 -4.46
CA LYS A 196 11.92 18.82 -3.47
C LYS A 196 10.53 19.25 -2.97
N LYS A 197 9.57 19.43 -3.89
CA LYS A 197 8.18 19.78 -3.52
C LYS A 197 7.51 18.66 -2.71
N HIS A 198 7.74 17.40 -3.06
CA HIS A 198 7.23 16.26 -2.30
C HIS A 198 7.83 16.22 -0.89
N ARG A 199 9.16 16.34 -0.76
CA ARG A 199 9.86 16.39 0.54
C ARG A 199 9.38 17.54 1.42
N LYS A 200 9.09 18.71 0.86
CA LYS A 200 8.49 19.83 1.61
C LYS A 200 7.07 19.52 2.10
N LYS A 201 6.29 18.75 1.35
CA LYS A 201 4.94 18.31 1.73
C LYS A 201 4.94 17.15 2.72
N SER A 202 5.93 16.25 2.64
CA SER A 202 6.06 15.09 3.52
C SER A 202 6.82 15.38 4.83
N LYS A 203 7.56 16.51 4.91
CA LYS A 203 7.98 17.03 6.21
C LYS A 203 6.74 17.18 7.10
N PRO A 204 6.77 16.70 8.36
CA PRO A 204 5.70 17.00 9.30
C PRO A 204 5.52 18.51 9.28
N LYS A 205 4.27 18.96 9.03
CA LYS A 205 3.96 20.38 9.16
C LYS A 205 4.53 20.81 10.52
N LYS A 206 5.28 21.92 10.56
CA LYS A 206 5.53 22.60 11.85
C LYS A 206 4.19 22.59 12.58
N PRO A 207 4.13 22.23 13.87
CA PRO A 207 2.89 22.31 14.62
C PRO A 207 2.27 23.64 14.25
N GLN A 208 1.09 23.61 13.61
CA GLN A 208 0.35 24.85 13.44
C GLN A 208 0.22 25.36 14.86
N GLU A 209 0.78 26.54 15.14
CA GLU A 209 0.33 27.31 16.28
C GLU A 209 -1.17 27.46 16.05
N PHE A 210 -1.93 26.61 16.73
CA PHE A 210 -3.34 26.82 16.87
C PHE A 210 -3.48 28.24 17.44
N PRO A 211 -4.47 29.02 17.00
CA PRO A 211 -4.81 30.26 17.67
C PRO A 211 -4.74 30.00 19.17
N GLN A 212 -4.12 30.89 19.96
CA GLN A 212 -4.13 30.73 21.41
C GLN A 212 -5.60 30.73 21.84
N GLU A 213 -6.15 29.52 21.93
CA GLU A 213 -7.54 29.27 22.18
C GLU A 213 -7.72 29.47 23.68
N ASN A 214 -8.50 30.49 24.01
CA ASN A 214 -8.83 30.86 25.37
C ASN A 214 -9.19 29.62 26.19
N SER A 215 -8.76 29.56 27.45
CA SER A 215 -8.81 28.39 28.37
C SER A 215 -10.12 27.58 28.43
N SER A 216 -11.24 28.13 27.94
CA SER A 216 -12.51 27.45 27.75
C SER A 216 -12.48 26.35 26.67
N THR A 217 -11.70 26.50 25.59
CA THR A 217 -11.65 25.54 24.48
C THR A 217 -10.83 24.29 24.82
N THR A 218 -9.82 24.40 25.68
CA THR A 218 -9.01 23.26 26.13
C THR A 218 -9.80 22.28 26.98
N LEU A 219 -10.66 22.77 27.89
CA LEU A 219 -11.49 21.91 28.73
C LEU A 219 -12.55 21.17 27.90
N LEU A 220 -13.22 21.88 27.00
CA LEU A 220 -14.19 21.31 26.04
C LEU A 220 -13.53 20.29 25.11
N GLY A 221 -12.33 20.56 24.61
CA GLY A 221 -11.58 19.62 23.78
C GLY A 221 -11.17 18.35 24.53
N VAL A 222 -10.79 18.46 25.80
CA VAL A 222 -10.49 17.31 26.67
C VAL A 222 -11.76 16.50 26.96
N LEU A 223 -12.88 17.15 27.28
CA LEU A 223 -14.16 16.49 27.53
C LEU A 223 -14.66 15.74 26.28
N TYR A 224 -14.58 16.37 25.10
CA TYR A 224 -14.95 15.73 23.84
C TYR A 224 -14.02 14.54 23.50
N GLY A 225 -12.74 14.63 23.85
CA GLY A 225 -11.80 13.51 23.76
C GLY A 225 -12.19 12.34 24.66
N ILE A 226 -12.63 12.61 25.88
CA ILE A 226 -13.11 11.60 26.84
C ILE A 226 -14.40 10.93 26.32
N GLU A 227 -15.37 11.70 25.81
CA GLU A 227 -16.61 11.16 25.24
C GLU A 227 -16.35 10.24 24.03
N ARG A 228 -15.42 10.62 23.14
CA ARG A 228 -15.04 9.77 22.01
C ARG A 228 -14.31 8.50 22.44
N ALA A 229 -13.51 8.57 23.50
CA ALA A 229 -12.90 7.39 24.09
C ALA A 229 -13.99 6.45 24.66
N GLN A 230 -14.99 7.00 25.36
CA GLN A 230 -16.14 6.23 25.88
C GLN A 230 -16.94 5.52 24.79
N ASP A 231 -17.25 6.21 23.69
CA ASP A 231 -17.93 5.60 22.52
C ASP A 231 -17.07 4.50 21.87
N ALA A 232 -15.74 4.69 21.79
CA ALA A 232 -14.83 3.67 21.26
C ALA A 232 -14.72 2.43 22.16
N ILE A 233 -14.71 2.60 23.49
CA ILE A 233 -14.73 1.48 24.46
C ILE A 233 -15.99 0.63 24.26
N GLY A 234 -17.16 1.27 24.18
CA GLY A 234 -18.43 0.59 23.99
C GLY A 234 -18.49 -0.24 22.71
N ARG A 235 -17.90 0.26 21.61
CA ARG A 235 -17.81 -0.48 20.34
C ARG A 235 -16.84 -1.66 20.38
N LEU A 236 -15.79 -1.58 21.19
CA LEU A 236 -14.78 -2.62 21.29
C LEU A 236 -15.09 -3.67 22.37
N GLY A 237 -16.17 -3.48 23.14
CA GLY A 237 -16.57 -4.41 24.21
C GLY A 237 -15.53 -4.56 25.32
N LEU A 238 -14.68 -3.54 25.49
CA LEU A 238 -13.60 -3.55 26.49
C LEU A 238 -14.16 -3.19 27.87
N SER A 239 -13.68 -3.86 28.92
CA SER A 239 -13.89 -3.39 30.29
C SER A 239 -13.00 -2.18 30.58
N ASP A 240 -13.34 -1.40 31.61
CA ASP A 240 -12.54 -0.24 32.03
C ASP A 240 -11.08 -0.62 32.36
N ALA A 241 -10.87 -1.82 32.94
CA ALA A 241 -9.55 -2.33 33.27
C ALA A 241 -8.72 -2.68 32.02
N ASP A 242 -9.34 -3.32 31.02
CA ASP A 242 -8.67 -3.69 29.77
C ASP A 242 -8.26 -2.45 28.97
N LEU A 243 -9.10 -1.42 29.00
CA LEU A 243 -8.78 -0.15 28.35
C LEU A 243 -7.61 0.56 29.03
N ILE A 244 -7.59 0.64 30.36
CA ILE A 244 -6.49 1.28 31.09
C ILE A 244 -5.17 0.57 30.76
N HIS A 245 -5.16 -0.77 30.76
CA HIS A 245 -3.98 -1.53 30.38
C HIS A 245 -3.54 -1.27 28.95
N LYS A 246 -4.47 -1.28 27.99
CA LYS A 246 -4.18 -0.99 26.58
C LYS A 246 -3.66 0.44 26.38
N PHE A 247 -4.31 1.42 26.98
CA PHE A 247 -3.93 2.83 26.90
C PHE A 247 -2.53 3.07 27.48
N VAL A 248 -2.22 2.49 28.65
CA VAL A 248 -0.90 2.61 29.27
C VAL A 248 0.18 1.94 28.41
N SER A 249 -0.13 0.81 27.78
CA SER A 249 0.79 0.13 26.85
C SER A 249 1.06 1.00 25.61
N GLU A 250 0.02 1.46 24.94
CA GLU A 250 0.14 2.28 23.73
C GLU A 250 0.86 3.61 24.00
N LEU A 251 0.59 4.24 25.15
CA LEU A 251 1.26 5.47 25.56
C LEU A 251 2.75 5.25 25.91
N ARG A 252 3.10 4.08 26.47
CA ARG A 252 4.50 3.71 26.73
C ARG A 252 5.30 3.60 25.43
N ASP A 253 4.68 3.01 24.42
CA ASP A 253 5.28 2.77 23.10
C ASP A 253 5.16 3.96 22.14
N ALA A 254 4.42 5.00 22.53
CA ALA A 254 4.23 6.20 21.72
C ALA A 254 5.53 7.00 21.52
N ASP A 255 5.58 7.76 20.43
CA ASP A 255 6.66 8.72 20.16
C ASP A 255 6.67 9.89 21.18
N GLU A 256 7.80 10.60 21.26
CA GLU A 256 7.98 11.71 22.20
C GLU A 256 7.00 12.86 21.98
N PHE A 257 6.51 13.04 20.75
CA PHE A 257 5.51 14.07 20.44
C PHE A 257 4.17 13.77 21.12
N ASN A 258 3.72 12.52 21.03
CA ASN A 258 2.47 12.08 21.67
C ASN A 258 2.61 12.02 23.21
N LYS A 259 3.78 11.61 23.73
CA LYS A 259 4.08 11.66 25.16
C LYS A 259 4.09 13.10 25.70
N GLN A 260 4.63 14.07 24.95
CA GLN A 260 4.60 15.48 25.33
C GLN A 260 3.18 16.03 25.39
N ARG A 261 2.35 15.74 24.37
CA ARG A 261 0.93 16.15 24.39
C ARG A 261 0.18 15.61 25.58
N TRP A 262 0.49 14.38 26.00
CA TRP A 262 -0.11 13.82 27.19
C TRP A 262 0.32 14.56 28.47
N ARG A 263 1.61 14.91 28.58
CA ARG A 263 2.12 15.74 29.68
C ARG A 263 1.44 17.10 29.74
N ASP A 264 1.15 17.71 28.58
CA ASP A 264 0.49 19.01 28.52
C ASP A 264 -0.97 18.92 29.02
N CYS A 265 -1.69 17.84 28.68
CA CYS A 265 -3.06 17.59 29.14
C CYS A 265 -3.18 17.09 30.60
N TYR A 266 -2.08 16.58 31.18
CA TYR A 266 -2.08 15.98 32.53
C TYR A 266 -2.55 16.96 33.61
N SER A 267 -2.17 18.24 33.52
CA SER A 267 -2.56 19.27 34.47
C SER A 267 -4.08 19.54 34.48
N THR A 268 -4.70 19.52 33.30
CA THR A 268 -6.15 19.69 33.12
C THR A 268 -6.91 18.50 33.69
N LEU A 269 -6.44 17.27 33.43
CA LEU A 269 -7.07 16.06 33.96
C LEU A 269 -6.98 15.96 35.47
N ARG A 270 -5.85 16.37 36.06
CA ARG A 270 -5.70 16.46 37.52
C ARG A 270 -6.67 17.49 38.12
N THR A 271 -6.95 18.57 37.40
CA THR A 271 -7.95 19.56 37.82
C THR A 271 -9.36 18.98 37.76
N LEU A 272 -9.70 18.26 36.68
CA LEU A 272 -10.99 17.56 36.56
C LEU A 272 -11.17 16.51 37.66
N GLU A 273 -10.15 15.70 37.96
CA GLU A 273 -10.18 14.74 39.05
C GLU A 273 -10.48 15.40 40.41
N LYS A 274 -9.85 16.54 40.70
CA LYS A 274 -10.11 17.32 41.92
C LYS A 274 -11.56 17.82 41.97
N ILE A 275 -12.12 18.27 40.84
CA ILE A 275 -13.51 18.73 40.75
C ILE A 275 -14.46 17.55 41.01
N MET A 276 -14.22 16.40 40.38
CA MET A 276 -15.05 15.20 40.54
C MET A 276 -15.04 14.69 41.99
N ARG A 277 -13.86 14.59 42.61
CA ARG A 277 -13.73 14.20 44.04
C ARG A 277 -14.44 15.19 44.97
N ALA A 278 -14.37 16.50 44.67
CA ALA A 278 -15.07 17.52 45.43
C ALA A 278 -16.60 17.42 45.29
N SER A 279 -17.12 17.02 44.11
CA SER A 279 -18.55 16.76 43.93
C SER A 279 -19.03 15.49 44.63
N GLU A 280 -18.23 14.42 44.66
CA GLU A 280 -18.54 13.19 45.40
C GLU A 280 -18.60 13.46 46.90
N THR A 281 -17.64 14.23 47.43
CA THR A 281 -17.61 14.61 48.86
C THR A 281 -18.84 15.44 49.26
N ARG A 282 -19.36 16.30 48.37
CA ARG A 282 -20.60 17.06 48.59
C ARG A 282 -21.84 16.16 48.55
N ALA A 283 -21.85 15.13 47.70
CA ALA A 283 -22.95 14.17 47.63
C ALA A 283 -23.03 13.30 48.89
N THR A 284 -21.89 12.90 49.47
CA THR A 284 -21.84 12.10 50.72
C THR A 284 -22.18 12.90 51.98
N ILE A 285 -22.00 14.22 51.97
CA ILE A 285 -22.37 15.11 53.10
C ILE A 285 -23.87 15.49 53.04
N ALA A 286 -24.50 15.37 51.86
CA ALA A 286 -25.91 15.68 51.64
C ALA A 286 -26.84 14.45 51.75
N SER A 287 -26.29 13.26 51.97
CA SER A 287 -27.00 11.99 52.23
C SER A 287 -26.93 11.61 53.71
#